data_AF-A0A9E3K4F1-F1
#
_entry.id   AF-A0A9E3K4F1-F1
#
_cell.length_a   1.000
_cell.length_b   1.000
_cell.length_c   1.000
_cell.angle_alpha   90.00
_cell.angle_beta   90.00
_cell.angle_gamma   90.00
#
_symmetry.space_group_name_H-M   'P 1'
#
loop_
_entity.id
_entity.type
_entity.pdbx_description
1 polymer ?
#
loop_
_entity_poly.entity_id
_entity_poly.type
_entity_poly.pdbx_seq_one_letter_code
_entity_poly.pdbx_strand_id
1 'polypeptide(L)' 'GCRALGVAPEEAVYVGDDVLLDVQGAQRAGLRAVWLNRTGSAAHLEHAVAPDAIVADFDELIGWLQREHAEHA' A
#
# COMPACT_ATOMS: atom_id res chain seq x y z
N GLY A 1 -6.93 9.55 -10.38
CA GLY A 1 -7.11 9.34 -8.93
C GLY A 1 -8.52 8.85 -8.64
N CYS A 2 -8.83 8.49 -7.40
CA CYS A 2 -10.05 7.76 -7.00
C CYS A 2 -11.36 8.35 -7.55
N ARG A 3 -11.49 9.70 -7.60
CA ARG A 3 -12.65 10.38 -8.19
C ARG A 3 -12.96 9.95 -9.63
N ALA A 4 -11.94 9.77 -10.47
CA ALA A 4 -12.13 9.35 -11.86
C ALA A 4 -12.55 7.88 -11.99
N LEU A 5 -12.29 7.08 -10.95
CA LEU A 5 -12.68 5.67 -10.86
C LEU A 5 -14.01 5.49 -10.11
N GLY A 6 -14.56 6.55 -9.51
CA GLY A 6 -15.81 6.49 -8.76
C GLY A 6 -15.71 5.74 -7.42
N VAL A 7 -14.51 5.64 -6.83
CA VAL A 7 -14.27 4.97 -5.54
C VAL A 7 -13.85 5.97 -4.47
N ALA A 8 -14.13 5.65 -3.20
CA ALA A 8 -13.57 6.39 -2.08
C ALA A 8 -12.06 6.14 -1.96
N PRO A 9 -11.26 7.08 -1.42
CA PRO A 9 -9.83 6.88 -1.19
C PRO A 9 -9.51 5.59 -0.42
N GLU A 10 -10.25 5.31 0.65
CA GLU A 10 -10.07 4.13 1.51
C GLU A 10 -10.35 2.79 0.81
N GLU A 11 -11.13 2.82 -0.28
CA GLU A 11 -11.41 1.65 -1.12
C GLU A 11 -10.31 1.38 -2.15
N ALA A 12 -9.36 2.29 -2.31
CA ALA A 12 -8.24 2.17 -3.23
C ALA A 12 -6.93 1.84 -2.47
N VAL A 13 -6.12 0.99 -3.09
CA VAL A 13 -4.76 0.68 -2.63
C VAL A 13 -3.78 1.27 -3.63
N TYR A 14 -2.79 2.02 -3.15
CA TYR A 14 -1.62 2.41 -3.93
C TYR A 14 -0.47 1.45 -3.64
N VAL A 15 0.28 1.03 -4.66
CA VAL A 15 1.42 0.13 -4.52
C VAL A 15 2.62 0.75 -5.21
N GLY A 16 3.74 0.90 -4.50
CA GLY A 16 4.97 1.47 -5.04
C GLY A 16 6.20 1.13 -4.20
N ASP A 17 7.37 1.52 -4.67
CA ASP A 17 8.67 1.15 -4.12
C ASP A 17 9.34 2.25 -3.28
N ASP A 18 8.83 3.50 -3.33
CA ASP A 18 9.32 4.60 -2.51
C ASP A 18 8.43 4.81 -1.27
N VAL A 19 9.01 4.66 -0.08
CA VAL A 19 8.23 4.74 1.17
C VAL A 19 7.67 6.13 1.47
N LEU A 20 8.31 7.20 1.01
CA LEU A 20 7.84 8.56 1.24
C LEU A 20 6.84 9.01 0.17
N LEU A 21 7.14 8.73 -1.10
CA LEU A 21 6.31 9.16 -2.22
C LEU A 21 5.08 8.28 -2.40
N ASP A 22 5.28 6.96 -2.43
CA ASP A 22 4.22 6.01 -2.77
C ASP A 22 3.40 5.62 -1.54
N VAL A 23 4.04 5.42 -0.40
CA VAL A 23 3.34 4.97 0.82
C VAL A 23 2.82 6.16 1.61
N GLN A 24 3.70 6.98 2.18
CA GLN A 24 3.29 8.13 2.99
C GLN A 24 2.44 9.11 2.18
N GLY A 25 2.78 9.35 0.91
CA GLY A 25 2.01 10.20 0.01
C GLY A 25 0.57 9.69 -0.19
N ALA A 26 0.41 8.40 -0.50
CA ALA A 26 -0.91 7.79 -0.68
C ALA A 26 -1.74 7.79 0.61
N GLN A 27 -1.13 7.46 1.76
CA GLN A 27 -1.79 7.48 3.06
C GLN A 27 -2.26 8.89 3.44
N ARG A 28 -1.46 9.93 3.16
CA ARG A 28 -1.89 11.33 3.34
C ARG A 28 -3.04 11.74 2.43
N ALA A 29 -3.21 11.07 1.29
CA ALA A 29 -4.34 11.25 0.40
C ALA A 29 -5.57 10.40 0.78
N GLY A 30 -5.49 9.62 1.87
CA GLY A 30 -6.56 8.77 2.38
C GLY A 30 -6.64 7.39 1.75
N LEU A 31 -5.65 7.00 0.93
CA LEU A 31 -5.58 5.66 0.35
C LEU A 31 -4.93 4.68 1.34
N ARG A 32 -5.24 3.39 1.20
CA ARG A 32 -4.36 2.32 1.70
C ARG A 32 -3.11 2.26 0.83
N ALA A 33 -1.98 1.88 1.39
CA ALA A 33 -0.72 1.84 0.67
C ALA A 33 0.15 0.64 1.04
N VAL A 34 0.59 -0.09 0.00
CA VAL A 34 1.49 -1.24 0.12
C VAL A 34 2.87 -0.87 -0.39
N TRP A 35 3.89 -1.20 0.39
CA TRP A 35 5.29 -0.99 0.00
C TRP A 35 5.86 -2.23 -0.68
N LEU A 36 6.27 -2.09 -1.94
CA LEU A 36 6.98 -3.12 -2.69
C LEU A 36 8.49 -3.07 -2.36
N ASN A 37 8.88 -3.77 -1.30
CA ASN A 37 10.24 -3.79 -0.78
C ASN A 37 11.04 -4.99 -1.29
N ARG A 38 11.46 -4.93 -2.56
CA ARG A 38 12.28 -5.99 -3.20
C ARG A 38 13.68 -6.17 -2.59
N THR A 39 14.17 -5.16 -1.86
CA THR A 39 15.56 -5.12 -1.37
C THR A 39 15.68 -5.50 0.11
N GLY A 40 14.57 -5.69 0.82
CA GLY A 40 14.58 -5.91 2.26
C GLY A 40 15.01 -4.67 3.06
N SER A 41 14.79 -3.48 2.51
CA SER A 41 15.10 -2.20 3.15
C SER A 41 14.32 -1.98 4.45
N ALA A 42 14.93 -1.24 5.38
CA ALA A 42 14.31 -0.81 6.64
C ALA A 42 13.80 0.65 6.59
N ALA A 43 13.76 1.29 5.41
CA ALA A 43 13.44 2.72 5.27
C ALA A 43 12.11 3.15 5.91
N HIS A 44 11.11 2.27 5.95
CA HIS A 44 9.84 2.54 6.64
C HIS A 44 10.03 2.82 8.15
N LEU A 45 10.98 2.15 8.81
CA LEU A 45 11.32 2.41 10.20
C LEU A 45 12.07 3.74 10.36
N GLU A 46 13.02 4.02 9.47
CA GLU A 46 13.81 5.26 9.49
C GLU A 46 12.93 6.50 9.34
N HIS A 47 11.90 6.40 8.51
CA HIS A 47 10.95 7.48 8.24
C HIS A 47 9.68 7.41 9.09
N ALA A 48 9.58 6.45 10.01
CA ALA A 48 8.39 6.22 10.84
C ALA A 48 7.09 6.14 10.02
N VAL A 49 7.14 5.48 8.87
CA VAL A 49 5.99 5.19 8.01
C VAL A 49 5.55 3.76 8.30
N ALA A 50 4.25 3.55 8.49
CA ALA A 50 3.66 2.23 8.65
C ALA A 50 2.83 1.91 7.40
N PRO A 51 3.37 1.19 6.40
CA PRO A 51 2.60 0.70 5.27
C PRO A 51 1.47 -0.24 5.73
N ASP A 52 0.38 -0.32 4.97
CA ASP A 52 -0.69 -1.29 5.21
C ASP A 52 -0.20 -2.73 4.96
N ALA A 53 0.74 -2.89 4.02
CA ALA A 53 1.53 -4.11 3.89
C ALA A 53 2.93 -3.80 3.34
N ILE A 54 3.87 -4.71 3.63
CA ILE A 54 5.19 -4.75 3.00
C ILE A 54 5.27 -6.09 2.27
N VAL A 55 5.57 -6.03 0.97
CA VAL A 55 5.64 -7.21 0.10
C VAL A 55 6.93 -7.16 -0.70
N ALA A 56 7.54 -8.32 -0.96
CA ALA A 56 8.74 -8.43 -1.79
C ALA A 56 8.41 -8.52 -3.28
N ASP A 57 7.24 -9.05 -3.64
CA ASP A 57 6.82 -9.27 -5.02
C ASP A 57 5.30 -9.19 -5.21
N PHE A 58 4.84 -9.49 -6.42
CA PHE A 58 3.42 -9.43 -6.75
C PHE A 58 2.63 -10.66 -6.28
N ASP A 59 3.26 -11.80 -6.02
CA ASP A 59 2.56 -12.97 -5.50
C ASP A 59 2.15 -12.72 -4.05
N GLU A 60 3.06 -12.12 -3.26
CA GLU A 60 2.75 -11.64 -1.91
C GLU A 60 1.67 -10.55 -1.89
N LEU A 61 1.72 -9.62 -2.85
CA LEU A 61 0.69 -8.59 -3.03
C LEU A 61 -0.69 -9.20 -3.27
N ILE A 62 -0.79 -10.15 -4.20
CA ILE A 62 -2.05 -10.84 -4.51
C ILE A 62 -2.55 -11.61 -3.29
N GLY A 63 -1.66 -12.30 -2.58
CA GLY A 63 -2.01 -12.98 -1.34
C GLY A 63 -2.56 -12.04 -0.27
N TRP A 64 -1.99 -10.84 -0.13
CA TRP A 64 -2.51 -9.81 0.76
C TRP A 64 -3.89 -9.31 0.32
N LEU A 65 -4.06 -8.92 -0.95
CA LEU A 65 -5.35 -8.45 -1.48
C LEU A 65 -6.49 -9.46 -1.29
N GLN A 66 -6.21 -10.74 -1.47
CA GLN A 66 -7.19 -11.81 -1.26
C GLN A 66 -7.63 -11.93 0.19
N ARG A 67 -6.71 -11.78 1.16
CA ARG A 67 -7.04 -11.79 2.59
C ARG A 67 -7.90 -10.58 2.96
N GLU A 68 -7.49 -9.39 2.55
CA GLU A 68 -8.25 -8.16 2.79
C GLU A 68 -9.67 -8.26 2.22
N HIS A 69 -9.82 -8.74 0.99
CA HIS A 69 -11.14 -8.90 0.38
C HIS A 69 -12.02 -9.92 1.10
N ALA A 70 -11.43 -10.99 1.65
CA ALA A 70 -12.19 -11.99 2.42
C ALA A 70 -12.66 -11.47 3.78
N GLU A 71 -11.93 -10.55 4.40
CA GLU A 71 -12.29 -9.94 5.69
C GLU A 71 -13.37 -8.87 5.58
N HIS A 72 -13.59 -8.33 4.37
CA HIS A 72 -14.58 -7.30 4.08
C HIS A 72 -15.85 -7.79 3.35
N ALA A 73 -15.97 -9.10 3.10
CA ALA A 73 -17.14 -9.75 2.49
C ALA A 73 -18.12 -10.30 3.53
#